data_AF-A0A8S0XCS4-F1
#
_entry.id   AF-A0A8S0XCS4-F1
#
_cell.length_a   1.000
_cell.length_b   1.000
_cell.length_c   1.000
_cell.angle_alpha   90.00
_cell.angle_beta   90.00
_cell.angle_gamma   90.00
#
_symmetry.space_group_name_H-M   'P 1'
#
loop_
_entity.id
_entity.type
_entity.pdbx_description
1 polymer ?
#
loop_
_entity_poly.entity_id
_entity_poly.type
_entity_poly.pdbx_seq_one_letter_code
_entity_poly.pdbx_strand_id
1 'polypeptide(L)'
;MAANFDSSLDVNKADFKRDTRWLVRVGVSRAHVHLTPEHIEALFGPGHGLTLLRELGQAGEFAAKETVNVVGSKGVLQQVRIIGPARAKTQVELARTDTYVLGIDAPLRHSGDVEGTPGAVLIGPKGVVVLNQGCIIAKAHIHLLAKEAEKLELAQGDEVVVLIKGEKKVCYYDVKVRVVEKGMTEFHIDTDEANAAFVDTGDLAMIRHKEFVIKDKWGNTLDVSRENVKFIQGKKPDDPYVQEAIHLLHTVFEYPESIGRDVEEKLLAPERVEPNRYYLFTAVEGGRVFGIASFYWMPRTKIAYFEHLGIIPEYQDRGIGSFLFNKVIAILEKNHPEIEGVLFEVRLNKEHLDDRKHFFLNLGAIPVDTSFYPSDQIKLGENILLMFKPETAEARLNTATMELALQTLSRIL
;
A
#
# COMPACT_ATOMS: atom_id res chain seq x y z
N MET A 1 -3.77 -21.16 -5.61
CA MET A 1 -5.01 -20.36 -5.63
C MET A 1 -4.67 -19.12 -4.81
N ALA A 2 -4.15 -18.06 -5.42
CA ALA A 2 -4.80 -17.17 -6.37
C ALA A 2 -6.07 -16.58 -5.75
N ALA A 3 -5.88 -15.57 -4.89
CA ALA A 3 -6.95 -14.65 -4.54
C ALA A 3 -6.96 -13.53 -5.58
N ASN A 4 -8.13 -13.35 -6.20
CA ASN A 4 -8.31 -12.62 -7.44
C ASN A 4 -8.44 -11.11 -7.19
N PHE A 5 -7.70 -10.37 -8.02
CA PHE A 5 -7.74 -8.94 -8.27
C PHE A 5 -9.13 -8.47 -8.74
N ASP A 6 -9.66 -7.38 -8.15
CA ASP A 6 -10.87 -6.70 -8.65
C ASP A 6 -10.57 -5.90 -9.94
N SER A 7 -11.47 -6.04 -10.90
CA SER A 7 -11.38 -5.64 -12.31
C SER A 7 -12.05 -4.29 -12.63
N SER A 8 -12.33 -3.45 -11.63
CA SER A 8 -13.05 -2.17 -11.83
C SER A 8 -12.16 -0.93 -12.12
N LEU A 9 -10.83 -1.11 -12.19
CA LEU A 9 -9.86 -0.05 -12.54
C LEU A 9 -9.19 -0.36 -13.88
N ASP A 10 -9.68 0.27 -14.97
CA ASP A 10 -8.92 0.39 -16.22
C ASP A 10 -7.77 1.39 -16.01
N VAL A 11 -6.72 0.89 -15.36
CA VAL A 11 -5.48 1.62 -15.03
C VAL A 11 -4.74 2.16 -16.25
N ASN A 12 -5.06 1.68 -17.46
CA ASN A 12 -4.48 2.19 -18.70
C ASN A 12 -4.97 3.61 -19.03
N LYS A 13 -5.95 4.14 -18.28
CA LYS A 13 -6.53 5.50 -18.43
C LYS A 13 -6.20 6.47 -17.29
N ALA A 14 -5.26 6.12 -16.39
CA ALA A 14 -4.81 7.07 -15.36
C ALA A 14 -4.10 8.27 -16.01
N ASP A 15 -4.58 9.50 -15.78
CA ASP A 15 -3.92 10.72 -16.27
C ASP A 15 -2.72 11.07 -15.37
N PHE A 16 -1.55 10.54 -15.73
CA PHE A 16 -0.27 10.74 -15.04
C PHE A 16 0.26 12.18 -15.05
N LYS A 17 -0.44 13.15 -15.69
CA LYS A 17 0.03 14.54 -15.83
C LYS A 17 -0.38 15.49 -14.70
N ARG A 18 -1.30 15.11 -13.80
CA ARG A 18 -1.84 16.06 -12.80
C ARG A 18 -1.23 15.99 -11.40
N ASP A 19 -0.45 14.96 -11.04
CA ASP A 19 0.31 14.94 -9.79
C ASP A 19 1.54 14.01 -9.88
N THR A 20 2.61 14.49 -10.53
CA THR A 20 3.85 13.73 -10.79
C THR A 20 4.70 13.47 -9.54
N ARG A 21 4.32 14.02 -8.38
CA ARG A 21 5.14 13.99 -7.16
C ARG A 21 5.44 12.59 -6.64
N TRP A 22 4.54 11.63 -6.87
CA TRP A 22 4.67 10.26 -6.36
C TRP A 22 5.19 9.26 -7.39
N LEU A 23 5.56 9.73 -8.60
CA LEU A 23 6.04 8.86 -9.65
C LEU A 23 7.56 8.73 -9.57
N VAL A 24 8.03 7.49 -9.70
CA VAL A 24 9.44 7.14 -9.74
C VAL A 24 9.70 6.27 -10.96
N ARG A 25 10.85 6.44 -11.61
CA ARG A 25 11.26 5.58 -12.72
C ARG A 25 11.68 4.21 -12.21
N VAL A 26 11.34 3.17 -12.95
CA VAL A 26 11.81 1.81 -12.68
C VAL A 26 13.19 1.64 -13.29
N GLY A 27 14.15 1.20 -12.47
CA GLY A 27 15.49 0.79 -12.86
C GLY A 27 15.63 -0.73 -12.74
N VAL A 28 15.61 -1.44 -13.86
CA VAL A 28 15.75 -2.90 -13.86
C VAL A 28 17.23 -3.29 -13.88
N SER A 29 17.64 -4.05 -12.88
CA SER A 29 19.01 -4.51 -12.69
C SER A 29 19.17 -5.96 -13.14
N ARG A 30 20.01 -6.18 -14.15
CA ARG A 30 20.52 -7.52 -14.48
C ARG A 30 21.60 -7.93 -13.49
N ALA A 31 21.95 -9.22 -13.49
CA ALA A 31 23.12 -9.71 -12.77
C ALA A 31 24.36 -8.85 -13.06
N HIS A 32 25.03 -8.40 -12.01
CA HIS A 32 26.21 -7.56 -12.12
C HIS A 32 27.14 -7.70 -10.92
N VAL A 33 28.37 -7.20 -11.08
CA VAL A 33 29.43 -7.31 -10.06
C VAL A 33 30.00 -5.93 -9.73
N HIS A 34 30.17 -5.67 -8.44
CA HIS A 34 31.05 -4.61 -7.95
C HIS A 34 32.36 -5.22 -7.45
N LEU A 35 33.49 -4.61 -7.77
CA LEU A 35 34.82 -5.14 -7.45
C LEU A 35 35.61 -4.22 -6.53
N THR A 36 36.54 -4.79 -5.76
CA THR A 36 37.59 -4.00 -5.09
C THR A 36 38.74 -3.71 -6.06
N PRO A 37 39.61 -2.72 -5.79
CA PRO A 37 40.80 -2.45 -6.61
C PRO A 37 41.67 -3.70 -6.81
N GLU A 38 41.87 -4.48 -5.75
CA GLU A 38 42.71 -5.68 -5.78
C GLU A 38 42.12 -6.76 -6.70
N HIS A 39 40.79 -6.93 -6.68
CA HIS A 39 40.12 -7.88 -7.57
C HIS A 39 40.08 -7.38 -9.01
N ILE A 40 40.02 -6.07 -9.25
CA ILE A 40 40.17 -5.51 -10.61
C ILE A 40 41.54 -5.89 -11.15
N GLU A 41 42.61 -5.67 -10.39
CA GLU A 41 43.96 -6.01 -10.83
C GLU A 41 44.16 -7.53 -11.03
N ALA A 42 43.62 -8.35 -10.12
CA ALA A 42 43.70 -9.80 -10.24
C ALA A 42 42.99 -10.33 -11.50
N LEU A 43 41.87 -9.72 -11.89
CA LEU A 43 41.05 -10.17 -13.01
C LEU A 43 41.50 -9.58 -14.35
N PHE A 44 42.03 -8.35 -14.37
CA PHE A 44 42.31 -7.58 -15.59
C PHE A 44 43.78 -7.15 -15.77
N GLY A 45 44.62 -7.34 -14.75
CA GLY A 45 46.06 -7.09 -14.78
C GLY A 45 46.49 -5.95 -13.84
N PRO A 46 47.78 -5.92 -13.42
CA PRO A 46 48.28 -4.91 -12.49
C PRO A 46 48.05 -3.48 -12.96
N GLY A 47 47.59 -2.61 -12.06
CA GLY A 47 47.30 -1.20 -12.33
C GLY A 47 46.11 -0.93 -13.27
N HIS A 48 45.27 -1.93 -13.58
CA HIS A 48 44.12 -1.76 -14.46
C HIS A 48 43.03 -0.90 -13.80
N GLY A 49 42.58 0.14 -14.49
CA GLY A 49 41.41 0.93 -14.10
C GLY A 49 40.18 0.54 -14.93
N LEU A 50 39.00 0.47 -14.31
CA LEU A 50 37.76 0.17 -15.03
C LEU A 50 37.48 1.22 -16.11
N THR A 51 37.13 0.75 -17.31
CA THR A 51 36.88 1.64 -18.45
C THR A 51 35.40 1.99 -18.51
N LEU A 52 35.06 3.28 -18.46
CA LEU A 52 33.68 3.76 -18.64
C LEU A 52 33.07 3.25 -19.96
N LEU A 53 31.95 2.52 -19.88
CA LEU A 53 31.08 2.22 -21.02
C LEU A 53 29.90 3.20 -21.08
N ARG A 54 29.19 3.36 -19.96
CA ARG A 54 28.03 4.24 -19.82
C ARG A 54 27.81 4.64 -18.36
N GLU A 55 27.47 5.90 -18.12
CA GLU A 55 27.02 6.38 -16.80
C GLU A 55 25.65 5.80 -16.42
N LEU A 56 25.46 5.49 -15.14
CA LEU A 56 24.17 5.02 -14.61
C LEU A 56 23.39 6.18 -13.96
N GLY A 57 22.15 5.92 -13.56
CA GLY A 57 21.28 6.93 -12.94
C GLY A 57 21.83 7.46 -11.61
N GLN A 58 22.58 6.64 -10.86
CA GLN A 58 23.18 7.04 -9.60
C GLN A 58 24.53 7.75 -9.82
N ALA A 59 24.72 8.90 -9.16
CA ALA A 59 25.85 9.78 -9.46
C ALA A 59 27.21 9.11 -9.18
N GLY A 60 28.06 9.12 -10.19
CA GLY A 60 29.40 8.51 -10.13
C GLY A 60 29.42 7.02 -10.41
N GLU A 61 28.27 6.34 -10.47
CA GLU A 61 28.20 4.94 -10.85
C GLU A 61 28.19 4.78 -12.37
N PHE A 62 28.86 3.73 -12.86
CA PHE A 62 28.94 3.46 -14.28
C PHE A 62 29.02 1.99 -14.61
N ALA A 63 28.42 1.59 -15.74
CA ALA A 63 28.72 0.32 -16.36
C ALA A 63 30.12 0.39 -16.97
N ALA A 64 30.99 -0.57 -16.63
CA ALA A 64 32.32 -0.69 -17.20
C ALA A 64 32.30 -1.48 -18.53
N LYS A 65 33.29 -1.30 -19.40
CA LYS A 65 33.43 -2.12 -20.63
C LYS A 65 33.76 -3.57 -20.29
N GLU A 66 34.46 -3.75 -19.19
CA GLU A 66 34.84 -5.01 -18.62
C GLU A 66 33.64 -5.85 -18.17
N THR A 67 33.79 -7.15 -18.30
CA THR A 67 32.85 -8.18 -17.84
C THR A 67 33.64 -9.33 -17.23
N VAL A 68 32.98 -10.11 -16.38
CA VAL A 68 33.53 -11.34 -15.79
C VAL A 68 32.57 -12.50 -16.02
N ASN A 69 33.09 -13.71 -15.98
CA ASN A 69 32.24 -14.89 -15.82
C ASN A 69 32.09 -15.18 -14.33
N VAL A 70 30.85 -15.36 -13.86
CA VAL A 70 30.53 -15.78 -12.49
C VAL A 70 30.25 -17.27 -12.53
N VAL A 71 31.02 -18.06 -11.77
CA VAL A 71 30.92 -19.52 -11.74
C VAL A 71 30.48 -19.96 -10.35
N GLY A 72 29.41 -20.75 -10.31
CA GLY A 72 28.92 -21.43 -9.11
C GLY A 72 29.08 -22.95 -9.21
N SER A 73 28.51 -23.68 -8.25
CA SER A 73 28.64 -25.14 -8.19
C SER A 73 27.98 -25.89 -9.35
N LYS A 74 26.96 -25.29 -9.99
CA LYS A 74 26.18 -25.94 -11.06
C LYS A 74 26.44 -25.38 -12.45
N GLY A 75 26.89 -24.14 -12.56
CA GLY A 75 26.93 -23.46 -13.84
C GLY A 75 27.67 -22.13 -13.83
N VAL A 76 27.54 -21.43 -14.95
CA VAL A 76 28.24 -20.17 -15.22
C VAL A 76 27.28 -19.14 -15.77
N LEU A 77 27.36 -17.91 -15.26
CA LEU A 77 26.86 -16.73 -15.94
C LEU A 77 28.03 -16.06 -16.66
N GLN A 78 27.93 -15.97 -17.98
CA GLN A 78 28.97 -15.41 -18.82
C GLN A 78 28.75 -13.91 -19.00
N GLN A 79 29.86 -13.17 -19.19
CA GLN A 79 29.83 -11.75 -19.56
C GLN A 79 29.01 -10.86 -18.59
N VAL A 80 29.06 -11.20 -17.30
CA VAL A 80 28.40 -10.43 -16.23
C VAL A 80 29.06 -9.06 -16.13
N ARG A 81 28.25 -8.00 -16.17
CA ARG A 81 28.71 -6.61 -16.23
C ARG A 81 29.33 -6.18 -14.91
N ILE A 82 30.43 -5.43 -14.98
CA ILE A 82 30.99 -4.75 -13.81
C ILE A 82 30.39 -3.35 -13.69
N ILE A 83 29.93 -2.98 -12.49
CA ILE A 83 29.50 -1.63 -12.16
C ILE A 83 30.57 -0.95 -11.30
N GLY A 84 31.18 0.07 -11.88
CA GLY A 84 32.16 0.94 -11.23
C GLY A 84 31.51 2.11 -10.47
N PRO A 85 32.29 2.84 -9.68
CA PRO A 85 33.74 2.67 -9.47
C PRO A 85 34.04 1.45 -8.59
N ALA A 86 35.34 1.19 -8.36
CA ALA A 86 35.75 0.18 -7.39
C ALA A 86 35.15 0.48 -6.01
N ARG A 87 34.68 -0.57 -5.32
CA ARG A 87 34.09 -0.48 -3.97
C ARG A 87 35.01 -1.11 -2.93
N ALA A 88 34.74 -0.87 -1.65
CA ALA A 88 35.50 -1.44 -0.54
C ALA A 88 35.33 -2.97 -0.40
N LYS A 89 34.23 -3.53 -0.92
CA LYS A 89 33.94 -4.97 -0.89
C LYS A 89 33.46 -5.41 -2.27
N THR A 90 33.88 -6.61 -2.68
CA THR A 90 33.34 -7.24 -3.90
C THR A 90 31.97 -7.84 -3.61
N GLN A 91 31.04 -7.64 -4.53
CA GLN A 91 29.65 -8.06 -4.40
C GLN A 91 29.12 -8.50 -5.75
N VAL A 92 28.40 -9.61 -5.76
CA VAL A 92 27.68 -10.15 -6.92
C VAL A 92 26.19 -10.03 -6.64
N GLU A 93 25.51 -9.18 -7.39
CA GLU A 93 24.05 -9.03 -7.31
C GLU A 93 23.40 -9.92 -8.37
N LEU A 94 22.51 -10.81 -7.93
CA LEU A 94 21.86 -11.84 -8.75
C LEU A 94 20.34 -11.68 -8.68
N ALA A 95 19.62 -12.08 -9.73
CA ALA A 95 18.20 -12.40 -9.61
C ALA A 95 18.03 -13.79 -8.99
N ARG A 96 16.83 -14.13 -8.50
CA ARG A 96 16.58 -15.46 -7.94
C ARG A 96 16.78 -16.57 -8.98
N THR A 97 16.41 -16.34 -10.24
CA THR A 97 16.61 -17.31 -11.32
C THR A 97 18.09 -17.63 -11.56
N ASP A 98 18.96 -16.63 -11.45
CA ASP A 98 20.41 -16.78 -11.59
C ASP A 98 21.00 -17.75 -10.55
N THR A 99 20.45 -17.72 -9.33
CA THR A 99 20.90 -18.59 -8.23
C THR A 99 20.75 -20.07 -8.55
N TYR A 100 19.69 -20.45 -9.29
CA TYR A 100 19.48 -21.84 -9.70
C TYR A 100 20.45 -22.27 -10.79
N VAL A 101 20.77 -21.36 -11.73
CA VAL A 101 21.76 -21.60 -12.80
C VAL A 101 23.15 -21.81 -12.20
N LEU A 102 23.53 -20.96 -11.27
CA LEU A 102 24.84 -21.02 -10.62
C LEU A 102 24.91 -22.12 -9.56
N GLY A 103 23.80 -22.51 -8.94
CA GLY A 103 23.79 -23.39 -7.78
C GLY A 103 24.39 -22.72 -6.55
N ILE A 104 24.01 -21.46 -6.31
CA ILE A 104 24.44 -20.65 -5.16
C ILE A 104 23.19 -20.28 -4.37
N ASP A 105 23.13 -20.60 -3.08
CA ASP A 105 21.97 -20.26 -2.24
C ASP A 105 22.08 -18.83 -1.69
N ALA A 106 22.05 -17.84 -2.58
CA ALA A 106 22.25 -16.43 -2.23
C ALA A 106 21.04 -15.87 -1.46
N PRO A 107 21.24 -15.20 -0.31
CA PRO A 107 20.14 -14.62 0.46
C PRO A 107 19.65 -13.29 -0.15
N LEU A 108 18.38 -12.95 0.09
CA LEU A 108 17.82 -11.63 -0.21
C LEU A 108 18.38 -10.59 0.76
N ARG A 109 19.15 -9.61 0.25
CA ARG A 109 19.85 -8.61 1.08
C ARG A 109 19.86 -7.23 0.42
N HIS A 110 20.14 -6.21 1.22
CA HIS A 110 20.45 -4.88 0.71
C HIS A 110 21.90 -4.83 0.21
N SER A 111 22.15 -4.12 -0.90
CA SER A 111 23.51 -3.86 -1.40
C SER A 111 24.41 -3.34 -0.25
N GLY A 112 25.61 -3.92 -0.10
CA GLY A 112 26.57 -3.69 0.98
C GLY A 112 26.53 -4.72 2.11
N ASP A 113 25.40 -5.42 2.30
CA ASP A 113 25.23 -6.44 3.34
C ASP A 113 25.65 -7.83 2.82
N VAL A 114 26.96 -8.04 2.75
CA VAL A 114 27.59 -9.24 2.16
C VAL A 114 28.19 -10.19 3.20
N GLU A 115 28.05 -9.91 4.49
CA GLU A 115 28.64 -10.72 5.54
C GLU A 115 27.90 -12.05 5.71
N GLY A 116 28.67 -13.15 5.75
CA GLY A 116 28.12 -14.51 5.91
C GLY A 116 27.31 -15.00 4.71
N THR A 117 27.39 -14.31 3.56
CA THR A 117 26.74 -14.75 2.33
C THR A 117 27.61 -15.75 1.57
N PRO A 118 27.05 -16.57 0.68
CA PRO A 118 27.85 -17.43 -0.19
C PRO A 118 28.77 -16.64 -1.12
N GLY A 119 29.83 -17.32 -1.56
CA GLY A 119 30.74 -16.82 -2.57
C GLY A 119 30.50 -17.38 -3.98
N ALA A 120 31.35 -16.98 -4.91
CA ALA A 120 31.42 -17.45 -6.28
C ALA A 120 32.86 -17.36 -6.80
N VAL A 121 33.16 -18.04 -7.90
CA VAL A 121 34.43 -17.86 -8.62
C VAL A 121 34.22 -16.85 -9.74
N LEU A 122 35.00 -15.77 -9.75
CA LEU A 122 35.03 -14.76 -10.80
C LEU A 122 36.20 -15.04 -11.74
N ILE A 123 35.93 -15.09 -13.05
CA ILE A 123 36.95 -15.32 -14.07
C ILE A 123 37.01 -14.10 -14.98
N GLY A 124 38.19 -13.45 -15.02
CA GLY A 124 38.53 -12.36 -15.91
C GLY A 124 39.56 -12.78 -16.96
N PRO A 125 39.93 -11.88 -17.89
CA PRO A 125 40.87 -12.19 -18.96
C PRO A 125 42.31 -12.44 -18.50
N LYS A 126 42.69 -11.97 -17.30
CA LYS A 126 44.07 -12.10 -16.78
C LYS A 126 44.18 -12.97 -15.53
N GLY A 127 43.07 -13.38 -14.92
CA GLY A 127 43.10 -14.19 -13.72
C GLY A 127 41.73 -14.59 -13.19
N VAL A 128 41.77 -15.19 -12.01
CA VAL A 128 40.63 -15.77 -11.31
C VAL A 128 40.62 -15.29 -9.87
N VAL A 129 39.44 -14.95 -9.35
CA VAL A 129 39.22 -14.60 -7.95
C VAL A 129 38.21 -15.58 -7.36
N VAL A 130 38.57 -16.23 -6.25
CA VAL A 130 37.64 -17.06 -5.47
C VAL A 130 37.08 -16.22 -4.34
N LEU A 131 35.79 -15.90 -4.41
CA LEU A 131 35.09 -15.22 -3.33
C LEU A 131 34.60 -16.26 -2.32
N ASN A 132 34.86 -16.01 -1.03
CA ASN A 132 34.29 -16.80 0.06
C ASN A 132 32.91 -16.29 0.50
N GLN A 133 32.61 -15.02 0.21
CA GLN A 133 31.33 -14.35 0.44
C GLN A 133 31.14 -13.24 -0.59
N GLY A 134 29.90 -12.76 -0.77
CA GLY A 134 29.61 -11.62 -1.65
C GLY A 134 28.40 -11.77 -2.56
N CYS A 135 27.80 -12.97 -2.66
CA CYS A 135 26.65 -13.20 -3.53
C CYS A 135 25.34 -12.93 -2.80
N ILE A 136 24.51 -12.06 -3.36
CA ILE A 136 23.20 -11.70 -2.82
C ILE A 136 22.14 -11.66 -3.92
N ILE A 137 20.89 -11.89 -3.54
CA ILE A 137 19.74 -11.43 -4.31
C ILE A 137 19.44 -10.01 -3.85
N ALA A 138 19.44 -9.05 -4.77
CA ALA A 138 19.27 -7.64 -4.41
C ALA A 138 17.81 -7.36 -3.99
N LYS A 139 17.61 -6.89 -2.76
CA LYS A 139 16.27 -6.47 -2.29
C LYS A 139 15.87 -5.16 -2.95
N ALA A 140 14.63 -5.10 -3.48
CA ALA A 140 14.04 -3.91 -4.05
C ALA A 140 14.15 -2.69 -3.11
N HIS A 141 14.47 -1.53 -3.68
CA HIS A 141 14.67 -0.28 -2.94
C HIS A 141 14.52 0.94 -3.84
N ILE A 142 14.34 2.11 -3.24
CA ILE A 142 14.26 3.38 -3.96
C ILE A 142 15.46 4.23 -3.61
N HIS A 143 16.14 4.76 -4.63
CA HIS A 143 16.98 5.94 -4.49
C HIS A 143 16.10 7.18 -4.63
N LEU A 144 16.17 8.10 -3.67
CA LEU A 144 15.44 9.37 -3.69
C LEU A 144 16.43 10.52 -3.54
N LEU A 145 16.39 11.50 -4.43
CA LEU A 145 17.15 12.73 -4.24
C LEU A 145 16.68 13.45 -2.96
N ALA A 146 17.59 14.05 -2.20
CA ALA A 146 17.26 14.74 -0.94
C ALA A 146 16.09 15.72 -1.06
N LYS A 147 16.06 16.52 -2.14
CA LYS A 147 14.96 17.44 -2.45
C LYS A 147 13.62 16.73 -2.69
N GLU A 148 13.63 15.52 -3.24
CA GLU A 148 12.41 14.74 -3.48
C GLU A 148 11.98 13.96 -2.24
N ALA A 149 12.93 13.44 -1.47
CA ALA A 149 12.67 12.89 -0.15
C ALA A 149 11.98 13.92 0.76
N GLU A 150 12.48 15.17 0.79
CA GLU A 150 11.86 16.29 1.51
C GLU A 150 10.43 16.57 1.03
N LYS A 151 10.21 16.66 -0.29
CA LYS A 151 8.87 16.85 -0.88
C LYS A 151 7.88 15.74 -0.55
N LEU A 152 8.38 14.51 -0.36
CA LEU A 152 7.58 13.33 -0.06
C LEU A 152 7.50 13.03 1.43
N GLU A 153 8.12 13.87 2.27
CA GLU A 153 8.22 13.70 3.72
C GLU A 153 8.79 12.33 4.10
N LEU A 154 9.79 11.90 3.33
CA LEU A 154 10.49 10.63 3.45
C LEU A 154 11.90 10.82 3.97
N ALA A 155 12.29 9.99 4.92
CA ALA A 155 13.62 9.97 5.50
C ALA A 155 14.46 8.77 5.01
N GLN A 156 15.77 8.87 5.23
CA GLN A 156 16.69 7.75 5.01
C GLN A 156 16.25 6.53 5.80
N GLY A 157 16.02 5.42 5.11
CA GLY A 157 15.66 4.14 5.71
C GLY A 157 14.18 3.94 5.96
N ASP A 158 13.32 4.92 5.65
CA ASP A 158 11.87 4.72 5.65
C ASP A 158 11.47 3.60 4.70
N GLU A 159 10.34 2.95 5.00
CA GLU A 159 9.76 1.91 4.17
C GLU A 159 8.47 2.40 3.53
N VAL A 160 8.33 2.14 2.23
CA VAL A 160 7.16 2.56 1.43
C VAL A 160 6.57 1.38 0.69
N VAL A 161 5.31 1.55 0.27
CA VAL A 161 4.69 0.66 -0.70
C VAL A 161 4.93 1.22 -2.10
N VAL A 162 5.31 0.40 -3.06
CA VAL A 162 5.47 0.81 -4.47
C VAL A 162 4.51 0.04 -5.34
N LEU A 163 3.72 0.76 -6.12
CA LEU A 163 2.79 0.17 -7.09
C LEU A 163 3.35 0.35 -8.50
N ILE A 164 3.62 -0.76 -9.19
CA ILE A 164 3.89 -0.77 -10.62
C ILE A 164 2.57 -1.03 -11.35
N LYS A 165 2.24 -0.16 -12.31
CA LYS A 165 1.07 -0.30 -13.20
C LYS A 165 1.56 -0.57 -14.63
N GLY A 166 1.90 -1.82 -14.91
CA GLY A 166 2.10 -2.33 -16.28
C GLY A 166 0.96 -3.26 -16.69
N GLU A 167 1.18 -4.10 -17.72
CA GLU A 167 0.25 -5.18 -18.08
C GLU A 167 -0.04 -6.12 -16.89
N LYS A 168 0.94 -6.28 -16.00
CA LYS A 168 0.78 -6.94 -14.71
C LYS A 168 0.95 -5.94 -13.57
N LYS A 169 -0.12 -5.73 -12.80
CA LYS A 169 -0.07 -4.89 -11.60
C LYS A 169 0.65 -5.63 -10.49
N VAL A 170 1.70 -5.03 -9.95
CA VAL A 170 2.46 -5.59 -8.81
C VAL A 170 2.64 -4.50 -7.77
N CYS A 171 2.43 -4.87 -6.50
CA CYS A 171 2.67 -4.00 -5.37
C CYS A 171 3.81 -4.57 -4.51
N TYR A 172 4.85 -3.78 -4.30
CA TYR A 172 5.96 -4.10 -3.42
C TYR A 172 5.71 -3.43 -2.07
N TYR A 173 5.78 -4.21 -1.00
CA TYR A 173 5.71 -3.74 0.37
C TYR A 173 7.12 -3.65 0.95
N ASP A 174 7.29 -2.86 2.00
CA ASP A 174 8.54 -2.73 2.76
C ASP A 174 9.74 -2.34 1.87
N VAL A 175 9.50 -1.46 0.89
CA VAL A 175 10.52 -0.97 -0.02
C VAL A 175 11.31 0.14 0.67
N LYS A 176 12.59 -0.10 0.89
CA LYS A 176 13.46 0.82 1.63
C LYS A 176 13.82 2.05 0.80
N VAL A 177 13.69 3.22 1.41
CA VAL A 177 14.12 4.51 0.86
C VAL A 177 15.58 4.77 1.19
N ARG A 178 16.34 5.17 0.17
CA ARG A 178 17.74 5.59 0.24
C ARG A 178 17.85 7.00 -0.30
N VAL A 179 17.99 7.97 0.60
CA VAL A 179 18.19 9.37 0.27
C VAL A 179 19.62 9.58 -0.24
N VAL A 180 19.74 10.23 -1.40
CA VAL A 180 21.00 10.54 -2.07
C VAL A 180 21.09 12.04 -2.39
N GLU A 181 22.29 12.60 -2.30
CA GLU A 181 22.53 14.02 -2.61
C GLU A 181 22.60 14.30 -4.12
N LYS A 182 23.05 13.32 -4.90
CA LYS A 182 23.26 13.41 -6.35
C LYS A 182 22.84 12.09 -7.00
N GLY A 183 22.38 12.16 -8.24
CA GLY A 183 21.92 10.99 -9.01
C GLY A 183 20.50 11.19 -9.50
N MET A 184 19.76 10.10 -9.59
CA MET A 184 18.37 10.07 -10.03
C MET A 184 17.50 9.39 -8.99
N THR A 185 16.26 9.87 -8.87
CA THR A 185 15.22 9.17 -8.14
C THR A 185 14.72 7.98 -8.96
N GLU A 186 14.95 6.78 -8.46
CA GLU A 186 14.76 5.54 -9.20
C GLU A 186 14.40 4.38 -8.26
N PHE A 187 13.42 3.57 -8.66
CA PHE A 187 13.00 2.36 -7.98
C PHE A 187 13.70 1.16 -8.61
N HIS A 188 14.60 0.55 -7.86
CA HIS A 188 15.46 -0.53 -8.33
C HIS A 188 14.85 -1.88 -8.00
N ILE A 189 14.72 -2.71 -9.02
CA ILE A 189 14.24 -4.09 -8.96
C ILE A 189 15.13 -4.98 -9.83
N ASP A 190 15.17 -6.28 -9.55
CA ASP A 190 15.87 -7.24 -10.38
C ASP A 190 15.05 -7.66 -11.63
N THR A 191 15.64 -8.49 -12.49
CA THR A 191 14.95 -8.96 -13.71
C THR A 191 13.76 -9.87 -13.44
N ASP A 192 13.77 -10.68 -12.37
CA ASP A 192 12.63 -11.55 -12.04
C ASP A 192 11.44 -10.70 -11.56
N GLU A 193 11.71 -9.70 -10.72
CA GLU A 193 10.76 -8.71 -10.24
C GLU A 193 10.15 -7.88 -11.39
N ALA A 194 10.99 -7.43 -12.32
CA ALA A 194 10.56 -6.70 -13.51
C ALA A 194 9.69 -7.58 -14.44
N ASN A 195 10.11 -8.82 -14.69
CA ASN A 195 9.36 -9.80 -15.49
C ASN A 195 8.00 -10.13 -14.86
N ALA A 196 7.94 -10.21 -13.52
CA ALA A 196 6.69 -10.44 -12.79
C ALA A 196 5.70 -9.27 -12.97
N ALA A 197 6.20 -8.04 -13.02
CA ALA A 197 5.42 -6.83 -13.25
C ALA A 197 5.23 -6.47 -14.73
N PHE A 198 5.89 -7.19 -15.65
CA PHE A 198 5.88 -6.91 -17.09
C PHE A 198 6.27 -5.46 -17.42
N VAL A 199 7.41 -5.03 -16.86
CA VAL A 199 7.96 -3.68 -17.04
C VAL A 199 9.44 -3.71 -17.40
N ASP A 200 9.89 -2.66 -18.07
CA ASP A 200 11.26 -2.41 -18.47
C ASP A 200 11.84 -1.17 -17.77
N THR A 201 13.17 -1.02 -17.85
CA THR A 201 13.83 0.20 -17.38
C THR A 201 13.26 1.44 -18.07
N GLY A 202 12.87 2.42 -17.26
CA GLY A 202 12.29 3.67 -17.73
C GLY A 202 10.77 3.74 -17.59
N ASP A 203 10.10 2.62 -17.34
CA ASP A 203 8.69 2.60 -16.95
C ASP A 203 8.47 3.33 -15.62
N LEU A 204 7.22 3.62 -15.31
CA LEU A 204 6.85 4.39 -14.11
C LEU A 204 6.23 3.49 -13.05
N ALA A 205 6.68 3.69 -11.81
CA ALA A 205 6.07 3.16 -10.61
C ALA A 205 5.58 4.32 -9.73
N MET A 206 4.66 4.02 -8.81
CA MET A 206 4.09 4.99 -7.90
C MET A 206 4.48 4.65 -6.46
N ILE A 207 5.12 5.60 -5.78
CA ILE A 207 5.39 5.53 -4.35
C ILE A 207 4.09 5.80 -3.61
N ARG A 208 3.59 4.79 -2.90
CA ARG A 208 2.48 4.87 -1.94
C ARG A 208 3.10 5.06 -0.55
N HIS A 209 3.58 6.26 -0.27
CA HIS A 209 4.12 6.59 1.05
C HIS A 209 2.98 6.95 2.01
N LYS A 210 2.91 6.21 3.12
CA LYS A 210 2.02 6.39 4.27
C LYS A 210 0.52 6.47 3.94
N GLU A 211 -0.26 6.09 4.91
CA GLU A 211 -1.68 6.39 4.93
C GLU A 211 -1.90 7.91 4.71
N PHE A 212 -2.52 8.25 3.58
CA PHE A 212 -3.23 9.50 3.25
C PHE A 212 -2.56 10.82 3.68
N VAL A 213 -1.94 11.54 2.73
CA VAL A 213 -1.72 13.00 2.86
C VAL A 213 -3.07 13.68 2.67
N ILE A 214 -3.54 14.41 3.68
CA ILE A 214 -4.82 15.09 3.61
C ILE A 214 -4.60 16.58 3.57
N LYS A 215 -5.29 17.18 2.61
CA LYS A 215 -5.16 18.57 2.25
C LYS A 215 -6.47 19.24 2.56
N ASP A 216 -6.43 20.39 3.20
CA ASP A 216 -7.62 21.21 3.37
C ASP A 216 -8.18 21.65 1.99
N LYS A 217 -9.38 22.23 1.98
CA LYS A 217 -10.00 22.80 0.78
C LYS A 217 -9.18 23.89 0.06
N TRP A 218 -8.04 24.31 0.61
CA TRP A 218 -7.10 25.26 0.03
C TRP A 218 -5.79 24.61 -0.43
N GLY A 219 -5.64 23.29 -0.27
CA GLY A 219 -4.52 22.50 -0.74
C GLY A 219 -3.34 22.40 0.24
N ASN A 220 -3.48 22.89 1.47
CA ASN A 220 -2.41 22.83 2.48
C ASN A 220 -2.34 21.43 3.10
N THR A 221 -1.13 20.89 3.21
CA THR A 221 -0.88 19.63 3.93
C THR A 221 -1.22 19.80 5.41
N LEU A 222 -2.14 19.00 5.93
CA LEU A 222 -2.50 18.98 7.34
C LEU A 222 -1.74 17.85 8.05
N ASP A 223 -0.81 18.24 8.92
CA ASP A 223 -0.21 17.33 9.89
C ASP A 223 -1.23 17.05 11.00
N VAL A 224 -1.73 15.82 11.05
CA VAL A 224 -2.67 15.42 12.09
C VAL A 224 -1.89 14.76 13.20
N SER A 225 -1.70 15.48 14.30
CA SER A 225 -1.20 14.91 15.54
C SER A 225 -2.20 13.86 16.07
N ARG A 226 -1.98 12.59 15.68
CA ARG A 226 -2.82 11.45 16.06
C ARG A 226 -2.66 11.10 17.55
N GLU A 227 -1.67 11.66 18.24
CA GLU A 227 -1.32 11.34 19.64
C GLU A 227 -2.42 11.75 20.63
N ASN A 228 -3.24 12.75 20.28
CA ASN A 228 -4.30 13.28 21.15
C ASN A 228 -5.70 12.75 20.80
N VAL A 229 -5.84 11.96 19.73
CA VAL A 229 -7.12 11.41 19.30
C VAL A 229 -7.41 10.09 20.00
N LYS A 230 -8.50 10.05 20.75
CA LYS A 230 -9.02 8.85 21.42
C LYS A 230 -10.32 8.40 20.75
N PHE A 231 -10.51 7.08 20.68
CA PHE A 231 -11.76 6.48 20.24
C PHE A 231 -12.46 5.83 21.42
N ILE A 232 -13.70 6.25 21.68
CA ILE A 232 -14.52 5.74 22.78
C ILE A 232 -15.68 4.97 22.16
N GLN A 233 -15.83 3.71 22.58
CA GLN A 233 -17.00 2.93 22.19
C GLN A 233 -18.16 3.26 23.14
N GLY A 234 -19.26 3.74 22.59
CA GLY A 234 -20.50 3.98 23.33
C GLY A 234 -21.10 2.68 23.87
N LYS A 235 -21.52 2.70 25.13
CA LYS A 235 -22.14 1.54 25.81
C LYS A 235 -23.49 1.84 26.44
N LYS A 236 -23.76 3.12 26.75
CA LYS A 236 -25.01 3.57 27.35
C LYS A 236 -25.37 4.95 26.79
N PRO A 237 -26.66 5.27 26.63
CA PRO A 237 -27.05 6.59 26.13
C PRO A 237 -26.66 7.74 27.05
N ASP A 238 -26.64 7.53 28.37
CA ASP A 238 -26.34 8.57 29.35
C ASP A 238 -24.85 8.94 29.44
N ASP A 239 -23.97 8.26 28.69
CA ASP A 239 -22.57 8.61 28.60
C ASP A 239 -22.39 9.99 27.92
N PRO A 240 -21.66 10.94 28.53
CA PRO A 240 -21.48 12.28 27.98
C PRO A 240 -20.93 12.31 26.55
N TYR A 241 -20.04 11.36 26.18
CA TYR A 241 -19.49 11.29 24.83
C TYR A 241 -20.49 10.72 23.83
N VAL A 242 -21.41 9.87 24.27
CA VAL A 242 -22.50 9.32 23.44
C VAL A 242 -23.54 10.39 23.16
N GLN A 243 -23.96 11.15 24.18
CA GLN A 243 -24.89 12.28 24.01
C GLN A 243 -24.35 13.33 23.03
N GLU A 244 -23.07 13.70 23.18
CA GLU A 244 -22.43 14.64 22.28
C GLU A 244 -22.28 14.08 20.85
N ALA A 245 -22.06 12.77 20.70
CA ALA A 245 -22.01 12.14 19.39
C ALA A 245 -23.40 12.06 18.72
N ILE A 246 -24.46 11.82 19.48
CA ILE A 246 -25.84 11.89 18.97
C ILE A 246 -26.14 13.32 18.52
N HIS A 247 -25.77 14.33 19.31
CA HIS A 247 -25.89 15.73 18.90
C HIS A 247 -25.12 16.02 17.60
N LEU A 248 -23.92 15.44 17.48
CA LEU A 248 -23.12 15.55 16.28
C LEU A 248 -23.78 14.93 15.03
N LEU A 249 -24.49 13.80 15.16
CA LEU A 249 -25.25 13.22 14.05
C LEU A 249 -26.26 14.21 13.47
N HIS A 250 -26.98 14.93 14.32
CA HIS A 250 -27.96 15.95 13.91
C HIS A 250 -27.32 17.18 13.26
N THR A 251 -26.04 17.42 13.53
CA THR A 251 -25.31 18.60 13.02
C THR A 251 -24.57 18.32 11.73
N VAL A 252 -24.03 17.10 11.58
CA VAL A 252 -23.25 16.68 10.40
C VAL A 252 -24.13 16.11 9.29
N PHE A 253 -25.27 15.52 9.64
CA PHE A 253 -26.18 14.91 8.67
C PHE A 253 -27.53 15.64 8.67
N GLU A 254 -28.10 15.84 7.48
CA GLU A 254 -29.48 16.33 7.31
C GLU A 254 -30.50 15.22 7.63
N TYR A 255 -30.62 14.86 8.90
CA TYR A 255 -31.56 13.84 9.37
C TYR A 255 -32.65 14.42 10.31
N PRO A 256 -33.86 13.82 10.31
CA PRO A 256 -34.90 14.18 11.29
C PRO A 256 -34.46 13.86 12.73
N GLU A 257 -35.05 14.56 13.71
CA GLU A 257 -34.82 14.31 15.15
C GLU A 257 -35.10 12.87 15.60
N SER A 258 -35.86 12.08 14.83
CA SER A 258 -36.12 10.67 15.13
C SER A 258 -34.85 9.81 15.16
N ILE A 259 -33.82 10.14 14.39
CA ILE A 259 -32.58 9.33 14.31
C ILE A 259 -31.86 9.26 15.66
N GLY A 260 -31.84 10.34 16.44
CA GLY A 260 -31.23 10.34 17.78
C GLY A 260 -31.93 9.34 18.71
N ARG A 261 -33.27 9.34 18.70
CA ARG A 261 -34.07 8.37 19.47
C ARG A 261 -33.79 6.94 19.02
N ASP A 262 -33.70 6.69 17.72
CA ASP A 262 -33.41 5.35 17.19
C ASP A 262 -32.03 4.85 17.63
N VAL A 263 -31.00 5.72 17.63
CA VAL A 263 -29.65 5.39 18.12
C VAL A 263 -29.67 5.10 19.62
N GLU A 264 -30.38 5.90 20.42
CA GLU A 264 -30.53 5.66 21.86
C GLU A 264 -31.23 4.33 22.14
N GLU A 265 -32.32 4.03 21.42
CA GLU A 265 -33.02 2.75 21.54
C GLU A 265 -32.12 1.56 21.19
N LYS A 266 -31.31 1.67 20.12
CA LYS A 266 -30.32 0.65 19.72
C LYS A 266 -29.25 0.42 20.78
N LEU A 267 -28.82 1.47 21.50
CA LEU A 267 -27.86 1.36 22.60
C LEU A 267 -28.47 0.79 23.89
N LEU A 268 -29.74 1.08 24.16
CA LEU A 268 -30.45 0.57 25.35
C LEU A 268 -30.85 -0.89 25.23
N ALA A 269 -31.19 -1.32 24.02
CA ALA A 269 -31.69 -2.67 23.75
C ALA A 269 -31.00 -3.30 22.52
N PRO A 270 -29.67 -3.50 22.56
CA PRO A 270 -28.92 -4.06 21.43
C PRO A 270 -29.44 -5.45 21.00
N GLU A 271 -30.02 -6.21 21.93
CA GLU A 271 -30.70 -7.48 21.65
C GLU A 271 -31.97 -7.35 20.80
N ARG A 272 -32.63 -6.18 20.72
CA ARG A 272 -33.76 -5.98 19.79
C ARG A 272 -33.30 -5.90 18.33
N VAL A 273 -32.00 -5.76 18.11
CA VAL A 273 -31.38 -5.72 16.78
C VAL A 273 -31.04 -7.14 16.28
N GLU A 274 -31.68 -8.20 16.80
CA GLU A 274 -31.33 -9.60 16.50
C GLU A 274 -31.26 -9.93 15.00
N PRO A 275 -30.25 -10.72 14.56
CA PRO A 275 -29.14 -11.30 15.33
C PRO A 275 -27.93 -10.34 15.48
N ASN A 276 -28.12 -9.05 15.23
CA ASN A 276 -27.05 -8.09 14.97
C ASN A 276 -26.64 -7.33 16.23
N ARG A 277 -25.40 -6.86 16.27
CA ARG A 277 -24.90 -6.01 17.36
C ARG A 277 -24.60 -4.62 16.84
N TYR A 278 -25.18 -3.60 17.48
CA TYR A 278 -24.90 -2.20 17.17
C TYR A 278 -23.62 -1.72 17.89
N TYR A 279 -22.80 -0.99 17.16
CA TYR A 279 -21.58 -0.37 17.64
C TYR A 279 -21.61 1.12 17.33
N LEU A 280 -21.38 1.94 18.36
CA LEU A 280 -21.18 3.37 18.24
C LEU A 280 -19.77 3.73 18.72
N PHE A 281 -19.04 4.47 17.89
CA PHE A 281 -17.70 4.96 18.22
C PHE A 281 -17.66 6.47 18.09
N THR A 282 -16.95 7.11 19.03
CA THR A 282 -16.79 8.55 19.07
C THR A 282 -15.30 8.89 19.06
N ALA A 283 -14.92 9.86 18.23
CA ALA A 283 -13.56 10.38 18.15
C ALA A 283 -13.46 11.65 19.01
N VAL A 284 -12.47 11.67 19.91
CA VAL A 284 -12.32 12.69 20.95
C VAL A 284 -10.90 13.23 21.00
N GLU A 285 -10.75 14.55 21.04
CA GLU A 285 -9.46 15.25 21.19
C GLU A 285 -9.63 16.31 22.28
N GLY A 286 -8.75 16.31 23.29
CA GLY A 286 -8.83 17.29 24.39
C GLY A 286 -10.17 17.29 25.15
N GLY A 287 -10.93 16.21 25.09
CA GLY A 287 -12.28 16.09 25.69
C GLY A 287 -13.43 16.54 24.78
N ARG A 288 -13.15 17.11 23.61
CA ARG A 288 -14.15 17.49 22.59
C ARG A 288 -14.42 16.33 21.64
N VAL A 289 -15.69 15.99 21.43
CA VAL A 289 -16.10 15.05 20.39
C VAL A 289 -16.08 15.76 19.04
N PHE A 290 -15.46 15.14 18.05
CA PHE A 290 -15.34 15.70 16.71
C PHE A 290 -15.66 14.70 15.60
N GLY A 291 -15.87 13.43 15.94
CA GLY A 291 -16.22 12.41 14.97
C GLY A 291 -17.08 11.30 15.57
N ILE A 292 -17.85 10.65 14.70
CA ILE A 292 -18.72 9.53 15.02
C ILE A 292 -18.66 8.48 13.92
N ALA A 293 -18.71 7.21 14.33
CA ALA A 293 -18.87 6.10 13.42
C ALA A 293 -19.82 5.05 14.01
N SER A 294 -20.79 4.56 13.23
CA SER A 294 -21.70 3.50 13.68
C SER A 294 -21.76 2.31 12.72
N PHE A 295 -21.81 1.12 13.30
CA PHE A 295 -21.78 -0.14 12.57
C PHE A 295 -22.74 -1.16 13.18
N TYR A 296 -23.22 -2.09 12.36
CA TYR A 296 -23.89 -3.32 12.78
C TYR A 296 -23.02 -4.50 12.43
N TRP A 297 -22.88 -5.45 13.34
CA TRP A 297 -22.37 -6.77 13.00
C TRP A 297 -23.54 -7.69 12.62
N MET A 298 -23.53 -8.31 11.43
CA MET A 298 -24.54 -9.25 10.97
C MET A 298 -24.00 -10.70 10.89
N PRO A 299 -24.13 -11.51 11.95
CA PRO A 299 -23.48 -12.82 12.03
C PRO A 299 -23.90 -13.82 10.96
N ARG A 300 -25.17 -13.76 10.50
CA ARG A 300 -25.70 -14.73 9.52
C ARG A 300 -25.08 -14.58 8.14
N THR A 301 -24.71 -13.35 7.77
CA THR A 301 -24.09 -13.03 6.48
C THR A 301 -22.58 -12.89 6.58
N LYS A 302 -22.04 -12.89 7.80
CA LYS A 302 -20.65 -12.56 8.10
C LYS A 302 -20.21 -11.18 7.60
N ILE A 303 -21.14 -10.23 7.57
CA ILE A 303 -20.88 -8.87 7.09
C ILE A 303 -21.13 -7.87 8.21
N ALA A 304 -20.31 -6.83 8.30
CA ALA A 304 -20.68 -5.65 9.07
C ALA A 304 -21.41 -4.63 8.16
N TYR A 305 -22.44 -3.96 8.64
CA TYR A 305 -23.03 -2.83 7.95
C TYR A 305 -22.51 -1.53 8.55
N PHE A 306 -21.96 -0.65 7.72
CA PHE A 306 -21.50 0.66 8.13
C PHE A 306 -22.55 1.72 7.83
N GLU A 307 -23.07 2.35 8.88
CA GLU A 307 -24.28 3.19 8.80
C GLU A 307 -23.93 4.68 8.80
N HIS A 308 -23.02 5.11 9.68
CA HIS A 308 -22.64 6.52 9.78
C HIS A 308 -21.12 6.70 9.86
N LEU A 309 -20.61 7.69 9.11
CA LEU A 309 -19.29 8.31 9.31
C LEU A 309 -19.44 9.83 9.33
N GLY A 310 -19.38 10.44 10.50
CA GLY A 310 -19.51 11.89 10.64
C GLY A 310 -18.25 12.48 11.22
N ILE A 311 -17.73 13.56 10.62
CA ILE A 311 -16.64 14.37 11.16
C ILE A 311 -17.09 15.82 11.08
N ILE A 312 -16.91 16.61 12.16
CA ILE A 312 -17.23 18.04 12.11
C ILE A 312 -16.37 18.77 11.08
N PRO A 313 -16.89 19.82 10.41
CA PRO A 313 -16.19 20.53 9.35
C PRO A 313 -14.77 20.99 9.71
N GLU A 314 -14.51 21.37 10.96
CA GLU A 314 -13.19 21.83 11.40
C GLU A 314 -12.14 20.72 11.37
N TYR A 315 -12.58 19.46 11.44
CA TYR A 315 -11.75 18.27 11.45
C TYR A 315 -11.82 17.48 10.13
N GLN A 316 -12.61 17.94 9.15
CA GLN A 316 -12.62 17.38 7.80
C GLN A 316 -11.31 17.72 7.07
N ASP A 317 -11.06 17.00 5.96
CA ASP A 317 -9.87 17.19 5.13
C ASP A 317 -8.53 17.00 5.87
N ARG A 318 -8.59 16.29 6.99
CA ARG A 318 -7.47 15.87 7.85
C ARG A 318 -7.31 14.35 7.89
N GLY A 319 -8.03 13.57 7.08
CA GLY A 319 -7.90 12.09 7.01
C GLY A 319 -8.29 11.33 8.26
N ILE A 320 -8.78 12.07 9.23
CA ILE A 320 -9.42 11.59 10.42
C ILE A 320 -10.54 10.62 10.06
N GLY A 321 -11.32 10.90 9.00
CA GLY A 321 -12.37 9.98 8.52
C GLY A 321 -11.81 8.61 8.17
N SER A 322 -10.71 8.55 7.40
CA SER A 322 -10.04 7.29 7.03
C SER A 322 -9.48 6.57 8.25
N PHE A 323 -8.85 7.31 9.16
CA PHE A 323 -8.27 6.78 10.38
C PHE A 323 -9.35 6.20 11.31
N LEU A 324 -10.45 6.93 11.53
CA LEU A 324 -11.59 6.49 12.30
C LEU A 324 -12.21 5.23 11.68
N PHE A 325 -12.43 5.23 10.36
CA PHE A 325 -12.96 4.06 9.65
C PHE A 325 -12.09 2.82 9.87
N ASN A 326 -10.78 2.89 9.57
CA ASN A 326 -9.86 1.75 9.73
C ASN A 326 -9.73 1.29 11.19
N LYS A 327 -9.75 2.24 12.15
CA LYS A 327 -9.68 1.89 13.56
C LYS A 327 -10.91 1.09 14.00
N VAL A 328 -12.09 1.48 13.52
CA VAL A 328 -13.31 0.75 13.82
C VAL A 328 -13.32 -0.63 13.16
N ILE A 329 -12.89 -0.75 11.91
CA ILE A 329 -12.71 -2.05 11.25
C ILE A 329 -11.82 -2.97 12.09
N ALA A 330 -10.65 -2.50 12.51
CA ALA A 330 -9.73 -3.30 13.33
C ALA A 330 -10.34 -3.73 14.69
N ILE A 331 -11.23 -2.93 15.28
CA ILE A 331 -11.95 -3.30 16.50
C ILE A 331 -13.02 -4.35 16.20
N LEU A 332 -13.75 -4.20 15.10
CA LEU A 332 -14.76 -5.16 14.66
C LEU A 332 -14.12 -6.52 14.35
N GLU A 333 -13.02 -6.56 13.60
CA GLU A 333 -12.25 -7.78 13.30
C GLU A 333 -11.76 -8.47 14.58
N LYS A 334 -11.24 -7.70 15.53
CA LYS A 334 -10.77 -8.24 16.81
C LYS A 334 -11.91 -8.88 17.61
N ASN A 335 -13.10 -8.28 17.57
CA ASN A 335 -14.25 -8.73 18.35
C ASN A 335 -15.07 -9.82 17.63
N HIS A 336 -15.04 -9.82 16.29
CA HIS A 336 -15.75 -10.73 15.39
C HIS A 336 -14.83 -11.13 14.23
N PRO A 337 -13.85 -12.04 14.48
CA PRO A 337 -12.90 -12.46 13.46
C PRO A 337 -13.54 -13.18 12.27
N GLU A 338 -14.81 -13.55 12.38
CA GLU A 338 -15.60 -14.14 11.31
C GLU A 338 -16.16 -13.13 10.29
N ILE A 339 -15.97 -11.81 10.50
CA ILE A 339 -16.32 -10.78 9.50
C ILE A 339 -15.53 -11.03 8.22
N GLU A 340 -16.24 -11.14 7.09
CA GLU A 340 -15.63 -11.28 5.76
C GLU A 340 -15.63 -9.94 5.00
N GLY A 341 -16.48 -8.97 5.37
CA GLY A 341 -16.48 -7.64 4.76
C GLY A 341 -17.49 -6.67 5.35
N VAL A 342 -17.46 -5.43 4.87
CA VAL A 342 -18.31 -4.32 5.34
C VAL A 342 -19.16 -3.76 4.21
N LEU A 343 -20.47 -3.68 4.40
CA LEU A 343 -21.45 -3.15 3.45
C LEU A 343 -21.93 -1.77 3.89
N PHE A 344 -22.12 -0.83 2.97
CA PHE A 344 -22.63 0.50 3.30
C PHE A 344 -23.18 1.26 2.10
N GLU A 345 -23.99 2.27 2.40
CA GLU A 345 -24.59 3.17 1.42
C GLU A 345 -23.83 4.50 1.35
N VAL A 346 -23.64 4.99 0.13
CA VAL A 346 -23.07 6.30 -0.17
C VAL A 346 -24.12 7.10 -0.94
N ARG A 347 -24.55 8.24 -0.39
CA ARG A 347 -25.53 9.12 -1.04
C ARG A 347 -24.86 10.04 -2.05
N LEU A 348 -25.24 9.92 -3.31
CA LEU A 348 -24.78 10.77 -4.41
C LEU A 348 -25.45 12.15 -4.30
N ASN A 349 -24.66 13.24 -4.32
CA ASN A 349 -25.19 14.62 -4.40
C ASN A 349 -25.43 15.01 -5.88
N LYS A 350 -26.41 15.88 -6.14
CA LYS A 350 -26.78 16.40 -7.48
C LYS A 350 -25.73 17.32 -8.11
N GLU A 351 -24.87 18.00 -7.35
CA GLU A 351 -23.97 19.04 -7.88
C GLU A 351 -22.47 18.69 -7.88
N HIS A 352 -22.05 17.60 -7.24
CA HIS A 352 -20.65 17.17 -7.21
C HIS A 352 -20.60 15.65 -7.39
N LEU A 353 -19.74 15.16 -8.28
CA LEU A 353 -19.42 13.73 -8.43
C LEU A 353 -18.63 13.26 -7.20
N ASP A 354 -19.38 13.16 -6.11
CA ASP A 354 -19.23 12.57 -4.78
C ASP A 354 -17.82 12.16 -4.33
N ASP A 355 -17.10 13.10 -3.71
CA ASP A 355 -15.84 12.87 -2.99
C ASP A 355 -15.95 11.70 -1.98
N ARG A 356 -17.15 11.39 -1.49
CA ARG A 356 -17.42 10.26 -0.59
C ARG A 356 -17.23 8.90 -1.26
N LYS A 357 -17.69 8.73 -2.50
CA LYS A 357 -17.41 7.51 -3.28
C LYS A 357 -15.91 7.34 -3.45
N HIS A 358 -15.21 8.41 -3.85
CA HIS A 358 -13.76 8.40 -4.01
C HIS A 358 -13.02 8.11 -2.70
N PHE A 359 -13.50 8.67 -1.59
CA PHE A 359 -12.99 8.40 -0.25
C PHE A 359 -13.06 6.91 0.08
N PHE A 360 -14.21 6.24 -0.12
CA PHE A 360 -14.34 4.81 0.19
C PHE A 360 -13.63 3.89 -0.80
N LEU A 361 -13.55 4.25 -2.09
CA LEU A 361 -12.71 3.54 -3.06
C LEU A 361 -11.25 3.53 -2.62
N ASN A 362 -10.75 4.65 -2.10
CA ASN A 362 -9.39 4.77 -1.57
C ASN A 362 -9.14 3.91 -0.31
N LEU A 363 -10.19 3.56 0.42
CA LEU A 363 -10.15 2.65 1.57
C LEU A 363 -10.31 1.17 1.17
N GLY A 364 -10.29 0.87 -0.13
CA GLY A 364 -10.39 -0.49 -0.65
C GLY A 364 -11.82 -1.02 -0.75
N ALA A 365 -12.83 -0.15 -0.64
CA ALA A 365 -14.20 -0.53 -0.94
C ALA A 365 -14.46 -0.55 -2.44
N ILE A 366 -15.43 -1.36 -2.86
CA ILE A 366 -15.85 -1.53 -4.24
C ILE A 366 -17.35 -1.21 -4.36
N PRO A 367 -17.81 -0.57 -5.45
CA PRO A 367 -19.24 -0.38 -5.69
C PRO A 367 -19.93 -1.73 -5.90
N VAL A 368 -21.14 -1.89 -5.35
CA VAL A 368 -21.98 -3.05 -5.57
C VAL A 368 -22.93 -2.74 -6.72
N ASP A 369 -22.83 -3.52 -7.80
CA ASP A 369 -23.79 -3.41 -8.90
C ASP A 369 -25.11 -4.08 -8.52
N THR A 370 -26.11 -3.28 -8.21
CA THR A 370 -27.42 -3.75 -7.77
C THR A 370 -28.33 -4.17 -8.93
N SER A 371 -27.94 -3.90 -10.20
CA SER A 371 -28.75 -4.23 -11.38
C SER A 371 -28.86 -5.74 -11.66
N PHE A 372 -27.93 -6.53 -11.12
CA PHE A 372 -27.93 -7.99 -11.23
C PHE A 372 -28.80 -8.69 -10.19
N TYR A 373 -29.40 -7.96 -9.24
CA TYR A 373 -30.26 -8.50 -8.20
C TYR A 373 -31.73 -8.23 -8.54
N PRO A 374 -32.66 -9.14 -8.21
CA PRO A 374 -34.08 -8.99 -8.59
C PRO A 374 -34.65 -7.64 -8.14
N SER A 375 -35.10 -6.83 -9.11
CA SER A 375 -35.50 -5.42 -8.96
C SER A 375 -36.62 -5.15 -7.96
N ASP A 376 -37.38 -6.17 -7.59
CA ASP A 376 -38.63 -6.01 -6.84
C ASP A 376 -38.40 -6.01 -5.32
N GLN A 377 -37.23 -6.48 -4.86
CA GLN A 377 -36.88 -6.59 -3.44
C GLN A 377 -35.90 -5.52 -2.96
N ILE A 378 -35.25 -4.79 -3.88
CA ILE A 378 -34.15 -3.87 -3.57
C ILE A 378 -34.45 -2.50 -4.18
N LYS A 379 -35.35 -1.73 -3.55
CA LYS A 379 -35.59 -0.33 -3.90
C LYS A 379 -34.64 0.56 -3.12
N LEU A 380 -33.41 0.69 -3.59
CA LEU A 380 -32.54 1.77 -3.13
C LEU A 380 -33.13 3.11 -3.56
N GLY A 381 -33.12 4.10 -2.67
CA GLY A 381 -33.61 5.45 -2.98
C GLY A 381 -32.88 6.06 -4.17
N GLU A 382 -33.56 6.97 -4.89
CA GLU A 382 -32.92 7.73 -5.96
C GLU A 382 -31.66 8.41 -5.41
N ASN A 383 -30.51 8.19 -6.06
CA ASN A 383 -29.18 8.71 -5.69
C ASN A 383 -28.45 7.98 -4.55
N ILE A 384 -28.70 6.70 -4.30
CA ILE A 384 -27.89 5.87 -3.38
C ILE A 384 -26.98 4.92 -4.17
N LEU A 385 -25.70 4.89 -3.82
CA LEU A 385 -24.72 3.91 -4.28
C LEU A 385 -24.38 2.96 -3.13
N LEU A 386 -24.61 1.66 -3.33
CA LEU A 386 -24.16 0.66 -2.38
C LEU A 386 -22.69 0.31 -2.62
N MET A 387 -21.92 0.16 -1.55
CA MET A 387 -20.49 -0.19 -1.59
C MET A 387 -20.18 -1.31 -0.59
N PHE A 388 -19.19 -2.13 -0.93
CA PHE A 388 -18.73 -3.24 -0.11
C PHE A 388 -17.21 -3.18 0.03
N LYS A 389 -16.68 -3.26 1.25
CA LYS A 389 -15.26 -3.39 1.52
C LYS A 389 -14.96 -4.82 1.96
N PRO A 390 -14.26 -5.63 1.14
CA PRO A 390 -13.81 -6.94 1.58
C PRO A 390 -12.70 -6.82 2.63
N GLU A 391 -12.70 -7.70 3.64
CA GLU A 391 -11.58 -7.82 4.61
C GLU A 391 -10.56 -8.89 4.18
N THR A 392 -10.97 -9.82 3.33
CA THR A 392 -10.06 -10.79 2.70
C THR A 392 -10.25 -10.80 1.20
N ALA A 393 -9.20 -11.18 0.47
CA ALA A 393 -9.27 -11.31 -0.99
C ALA A 393 -10.19 -12.46 -1.47
N GLU A 394 -10.67 -13.30 -0.55
CA GLU A 394 -11.64 -14.37 -0.81
C GLU A 394 -13.08 -13.97 -0.45
N ALA A 395 -13.28 -12.85 0.25
CA ALA A 395 -14.59 -12.37 0.63
C ALA A 395 -15.43 -12.06 -0.62
N ARG A 396 -16.61 -12.69 -0.71
CA ARG A 396 -17.53 -12.53 -1.84
C ARG A 396 -18.91 -12.15 -1.36
N LEU A 397 -19.42 -11.04 -1.89
CA LEU A 397 -20.83 -10.68 -1.77
C LEU A 397 -21.61 -11.41 -2.88
N ASN A 398 -22.01 -12.65 -2.62
CA ASN A 398 -22.85 -13.42 -3.55
C ASN A 398 -24.34 -13.09 -3.38
N THR A 399 -25.17 -13.55 -4.32
CA THR A 399 -26.63 -13.29 -4.32
C THR A 399 -27.32 -13.66 -3.01
N ALA A 400 -27.06 -14.85 -2.47
CA ALA A 400 -27.69 -15.30 -1.23
C ALA A 400 -27.24 -14.46 -0.02
N THR A 401 -25.95 -14.14 0.08
CA THR A 401 -25.41 -13.29 1.14
C THR A 401 -26.00 -11.88 1.08
N MET A 402 -26.13 -11.32 -0.11
CA MET A 402 -26.67 -9.98 -0.34
C MET A 402 -28.18 -9.91 -0.04
N GLU A 403 -28.97 -10.89 -0.52
CA GLU A 403 -30.40 -10.98 -0.21
C GLU A 403 -30.62 -11.08 1.31
N LEU A 404 -29.83 -11.91 1.98
CA LEU A 404 -29.90 -12.06 3.43
C LEU A 404 -29.44 -10.78 4.16
N ALA A 405 -28.42 -10.08 3.64
CA ALA A 405 -27.96 -8.82 4.19
C ALA A 405 -29.05 -7.74 4.08
N LEU A 406 -29.69 -7.60 2.93
CA LEU A 406 -30.77 -6.63 2.74
C LEU A 406 -32.03 -6.98 3.53
N GLN A 407 -32.40 -8.26 3.62
CA GLN A 407 -33.47 -8.70 4.53
C GLN A 407 -33.16 -8.43 6.00
N THR A 408 -31.88 -8.46 6.35
CA THR A 408 -31.43 -8.12 7.70
C THR A 408 -31.50 -6.60 7.90
N LEU A 409 -31.05 -5.81 6.94
CA LEU A 409 -31.08 -4.35 6.99
C LEU A 409 -32.49 -3.77 7.02
N SER A 410 -33.45 -4.33 6.27
CA SER A 410 -34.85 -3.88 6.28
C SER A 410 -35.59 -4.13 7.61
N ARG A 411 -34.97 -4.86 8.54
CA ARG A 411 -35.45 -5.02 9.92
C ARG A 411 -34.76 -4.09 10.90
N ILE A 412 -33.60 -3.52 10.52
CA ILE A 412 -32.73 -2.68 11.36
C ILE A 412 -32.96 -1.19 11.08
N LEU A 413 -33.08 -0.86 9.80
CA LEU A 413 -33.31 0.48 9.24
C LEU A 413 -34.80 0.64 8.92
#